data_AF-A0A060SID7-F1
#
_entry.id   AF-A0A060SID7-F1
#
_cell.length_a   1.000
_cell.length_b   1.000
_cell.length_c   1.000
_cell.angle_alpha   90.00
_cell.angle_beta   90.00
_cell.angle_gamma   90.00
#
_symmetry.space_group_name_H-M   'P 1'
#
loop_
_entity.id
_entity.type
_entity.pdbx_description
1 polymer ?
#
loop_
_entity_poly.entity_id
_entity_poly.type
_entity_poly.pdbx_seq_one_letter_code
_entity_poly.pdbx_strand_id
1 'polypeptide(L)' 'MGSGTLRNSLSAESSFSEALSNTCHINERAVIVEKLCEYLCYKSLYEGAKKNEEIPDFQERVQPEISLELLVAADYYDV' A
#
# COMPACT_ATOMS: atom_id res chain seq x y z
N MET A 1 3.56 -9.25 2.59
CA MET A 1 2.42 -8.30 2.61
C MET A 1 3.01 -6.92 2.85
N GLY A 2 2.85 -5.99 1.92
CA GLY A 2 3.57 -4.71 1.95
C GLY A 2 3.06 -3.68 2.97
N SER A 3 1.88 -3.91 3.57
CA SER A 3 1.21 -3.04 4.57
C SER A 3 0.95 -3.81 5.87
N GLY A 4 1.32 -3.22 7.01
CA GLY A 4 1.03 -3.78 8.34
C GLY A 4 -0.46 -3.78 8.67
N THR A 5 -1.15 -2.67 8.43
CA THR A 5 -2.58 -2.52 8.70
C THR A 5 -3.43 -3.47 7.87
N LEU A 6 -3.20 -3.56 6.56
CA LEU A 6 -3.94 -4.49 5.70
C LEU A 6 -3.66 -5.96 6.06
N ARG A 7 -2.43 -6.29 6.45
CA ARG A 7 -2.10 -7.63 6.93
C ARG A 7 -2.92 -8.01 8.16
N ASN A 8 -3.10 -7.08 9.09
CA ASN A 8 -3.87 -7.33 10.31
C ASN A 8 -5.37 -7.46 10.00
N SER A 9 -5.91 -6.57 9.15
CA SER A 9 -7.32 -6.61 8.75
C SER A 9 -7.70 -7.86 7.96
N LEU A 10 -6.79 -8.39 7.13
CA LEU A 10 -7.02 -9.58 6.29
C LEU A 10 -6.47 -10.87 6.92
N SER A 11 -5.95 -10.81 8.15
CA SER A 11 -5.39 -12.00 8.79
C SER A 11 -6.50 -13.04 9.04
N ALA A 12 -6.32 -14.26 8.54
CA ALA A 12 -7.22 -15.38 8.79
C ALA A 12 -7.27 -15.80 10.27
N GLU A 13 -6.29 -15.37 11.06
CA GLU A 13 -6.26 -15.54 12.52
C GLU A 13 -7.14 -14.50 13.24
N SER A 14 -7.60 -13.47 12.52
CA SER A 14 -8.54 -12.50 13.04
C SER A 14 -9.98 -12.98 12.87
N SER A 15 -10.87 -12.59 13.80
CA SER A 15 -12.32 -12.81 13.67
C SER A 15 -13.03 -11.67 12.92
N PHE A 16 -12.29 -10.90 12.10
CA PHE A 16 -12.84 -9.80 11.32
C PHE A 16 -13.60 -10.31 10.08
N SER A 17 -14.63 -9.58 9.67
CA SER A 17 -15.44 -9.95 8.50
C SER A 17 -14.65 -9.82 7.19
N GLU A 18 -13.65 -8.94 7.21
CA GLU A 18 -12.70 -8.66 6.14
C GLU A 18 -11.83 -9.89 5.83
N ALA A 19 -11.41 -10.63 6.85
CA ALA A 19 -10.64 -11.86 6.68
C ALA A 19 -11.47 -12.99 6.06
N LEU A 20 -12.76 -13.07 6.39
CA LEU A 20 -13.68 -14.07 5.82
C LEU A 20 -14.05 -13.76 4.36
N SER A 21 -14.27 -12.48 4.06
CA SER A 21 -14.64 -12.02 2.71
C SER A 21 -13.45 -11.76 1.79
N ASN A 22 -12.22 -11.81 2.31
CA ASN A 22 -11.00 -11.37 1.64
C ASN A 22 -11.13 -9.96 1.02
N THR A 23 -11.94 -9.10 1.63
CA THR A 23 -12.25 -7.76 1.13
C THR A 23 -12.11 -6.78 2.27
N CYS A 24 -11.29 -5.73 2.09
CA CYS A 24 -11.12 -4.67 3.07
C CYS A 24 -11.70 -3.37 2.49
N HIS A 25 -12.57 -2.71 3.27
CA HIS A 25 -13.12 -1.42 2.87
C HIS A 25 -12.16 -0.30 3.26
N ILE A 26 -11.78 0.52 2.28
CA ILE A 26 -10.86 1.65 2.46
C ILE A 26 -11.65 2.94 2.29
N ASN A 27 -11.63 3.80 3.31
CA ASN A 27 -12.34 5.07 3.33
C ASN A 27 -11.44 6.24 2.90
N GLU A 28 -10.74 6.06 1.78
CA GLU A 28 -9.86 7.07 1.18
C GLU A 28 -10.37 7.44 -0.22
N ARG A 29 -9.91 8.57 -0.75
CA ARG A 29 -10.22 8.92 -2.15
C ARG A 29 -9.63 7.87 -3.10
N ALA A 30 -10.36 7.57 -4.17
CA ALA A 30 -9.96 6.55 -5.15
C ALA A 30 -8.52 6.73 -5.68
N VAL A 31 -8.10 7.98 -5.92
CA VAL A 31 -6.73 8.30 -6.38
C VAL A 31 -5.66 7.91 -5.36
N ILE A 32 -5.96 7.99 -4.06
CA ILE A 32 -5.03 7.61 -2.98
C ILE A 32 -4.96 6.08 -2.89
N VAL A 33 -6.11 5.41 -2.97
CA VAL A 33 -6.17 3.94 -2.98
C VAL A 33 -5.40 3.37 -4.18
N GLU A 34 -5.54 3.96 -5.36
CA GLU A 34 -4.80 3.58 -6.56
C GLU A 34 -3.28 3.67 -6.31
N LYS A 35 -2.80 4.81 -5.77
CA LYS A 35 -1.37 5.00 -5.48
C LYS A 35 -0.86 4.08 -4.38
N LEU A 36 -1.66 3.80 -3.36
CA LEU A 36 -1.34 2.81 -2.34
C LEU A 36 -1.16 1.42 -2.95
N CYS A 37 -2.08 0.98 -3.82
CA CYS A 37 -1.97 -0.29 -4.53
C CYS A 37 -0.73 -0.32 -5.44
N GLU A 38 -0.47 0.75 -6.21
CA GLU A 38 0.74 0.86 -7.04
C GLU A 38 2.01 0.75 -6.20
N TYR A 39 2.05 1.39 -5.03
CA TYR A 39 3.18 1.34 -4.12
C TYR A 39 3.39 -0.07 -3.54
N LEU A 40 2.31 -0.75 -3.14
CA LEU A 40 2.39 -2.13 -2.63
C LEU A 40 2.94 -3.09 -3.68
N CYS A 41 2.53 -2.94 -4.95
CA CYS A 41 3.09 -3.70 -6.06
C CYS A 41 4.56 -3.36 -6.31
N TYR A 42 4.90 -2.07 -6.33
CA TYR A 42 6.28 -1.58 -6.48
C TYR A 42 7.19 -2.14 -5.38
N LYS A 43 6.79 -2.03 -4.11
CA LYS A 43 7.49 -2.57 -2.96
C LYS A 43 7.70 -4.07 -3.12
N SER A 44 6.66 -4.83 -3.44
CA SER A 44 6.76 -6.28 -3.63
C SER A 44 7.65 -6.68 -4.81
N LEU A 45 7.72 -5.87 -5.87
CA LEU A 45 8.55 -6.13 -7.03
C LEU A 45 10.04 -5.93 -6.72
N TYR A 46 10.36 -4.89 -5.96
CA TYR A 46 11.73 -4.46 -5.69
C TYR A 46 12.28 -4.83 -4.31
N GLU A 47 11.48 -5.45 -3.42
CA GLU A 47 11.89 -5.87 -2.07
C GLU A 47 13.14 -6.79 -2.08
N GLY A 48 13.30 -7.60 -3.13
CA GLY A 48 14.44 -8.49 -3.33
C GLY A 48 15.45 -8.05 -4.40
N ALA A 49 15.35 -6.81 -4.88
CA ALA A 49 16.19 -6.31 -5.97
C ALA A 49 17.69 -6.36 -5.60
N LYS A 50 18.53 -6.74 -6.55
CA LYS A 50 19.98 -6.81 -6.33
C LYS A 50 20.57 -5.39 -6.35
N LYS A 51 21.71 -5.19 -5.68
CA LYS A 51 22.42 -3.90 -5.62
C LYS A 51 22.75 -3.24 -6.98
N ASN A 52 22.73 -4.01 -8.07
CA ASN A 52 23.05 -3.53 -9.43
C ASN A 52 21.79 -3.40 -10.31
N GLU A 53 20.61 -3.59 -9.74
CA GLU A 53 19.34 -3.51 -10.45
C GLU A 53 18.85 -2.06 -10.38
N GLU A 54 18.45 -1.51 -11.52
CA GLU A 54 17.93 -0.14 -11.58
C GLU A 54 16.50 -0.13 -11.03
N ILE A 55 16.33 0.57 -9.90
CA ILE A 55 15.03 0.72 -9.25
C ILE A 55 14.50 2.12 -9.62
N PRO A 56 13.37 2.23 -10.34
CA PRO A 56 12.80 3.51 -10.72
C PRO A 56 12.24 4.24 -9.50
N ASP A 57 12.38 5.57 -9.45
CA ASP A 57 11.87 6.36 -8.34
C ASP A 57 10.34 6.42 -8.36
N PHE A 58 9.71 5.95 -7.28
CA PHE A 58 8.26 5.97 -7.15
C PHE A 58 7.70 7.40 -7.04
N GLN A 59 8.49 8.36 -6.54
CA GLN A 59 8.05 9.74 -6.35
C GLN A 59 7.66 10.41 -7.67
N GLU A 60 8.27 10.02 -8.79
CA GLU A 60 7.91 10.54 -10.13
C GLU A 60 6.46 10.18 -10.54
N ARG A 61 5.86 9.18 -9.89
CA ARG A 61 4.49 8.72 -10.16
C ARG A 61 3.46 9.37 -9.25
N VAL A 62 3.88 10.22 -8.30
CA VAL A 62 3.04 10.90 -7.33
C VAL A 62 2.86 12.37 -7.72
N GLN A 63 1.61 12.78 -7.92
CA GLN A 63 1.29 14.17 -8.23
C GLN A 63 1.41 15.04 -6.97
N PRO A 64 2.00 16.25 -7.04
CA PRO A 64 2.14 17.15 -5.90
C PRO A 64 0.82 17.43 -5.15
N GLU A 65 -0.29 17.45 -5.87
CA GLU A 65 -1.64 17.73 -5.36
C GLU A 65 -2.18 16.65 -4.43
N ILE A 66 -1.63 15.43 -4.49
CA ILE A 66 -2.06 14.29 -3.65
C ILE A 66 -1.02 13.88 -2.61
N SER A 67 0.18 14.45 -2.64
CA SER A 67 1.33 14.01 -1.83
C SER A 67 1.05 14.04 -0.32
N LEU A 68 0.35 15.06 0.18
CA LEU A 68 0.03 15.17 1.61
C LEU A 68 -1.00 14.14 2.07
N GLU A 69 -2.05 13.90 1.28
CA GLU A 69 -3.02 12.84 1.60
C GLU A 69 -2.39 11.45 1.51
N LEU A 70 -1.58 11.22 0.48
CA LEU A 70 -0.89 9.94 0.31
C LEU A 70 0.07 9.67 1.48
N LEU A 71 0.73 10.71 2.00
CA LEU A 71 1.59 10.60 3.19
C LEU A 71 0.79 10.18 4.44
N VAL A 72 -0.38 10.78 4.66
CA VAL A 72 -1.26 10.43 5.79
C VAL A 72 -1.77 8.98 5.65
N ALA A 73 -2.17 8.59 4.44
CA ALA A 73 -2.58 7.22 4.16
C ALA A 73 -1.42 6.23 4.36
N ALA A 74 -0.20 6.59 3.95
CA ALA A 74 0.98 5.74 4.12
C ALA A 74 1.27 5.46 5.60
N ASP A 75 1.19 6.49 6.45
CA ASP A 75 1.33 6.35 7.90
C ASP A 75 0.25 5.44 8.50
N TYR A 76 -1.02 5.61 8.08
CA TYR A 76 -2.12 4.76 8.54
C TYR A 76 -1.98 3.29 8.11
N TYR A 77 -1.57 3.06 6.86
CA TYR A 77 -1.44 1.70 6.32
C TYR A 77 -0.11 1.02 6.66
N ASP A 78 0.79 1.68 7.38
CA ASP A 78 2.11 1.16 7.78
C ASP A 78 2.86 0.58 6.56
N VAL A 79 3.09 1.45 5.56
CA VAL A 79 3.71 1.10 4.25
C VAL A 79 5.02 1.84 3.99
#